data_AF-A0A952IAV0-F1
#
_entry.id   AF-A0A952IAV0-F1
#
_cell.length_a   1.000
_cell.length_b   1.000
_cell.length_c   1.000
_cell.angle_alpha   90.00
_cell.angle_beta   90.00
_cell.angle_gamma   90.00
#
_symmetry.space_group_name_H-M   'P 1'
#
loop_
_entity.id
_entity.type
_entity.pdbx_description
1 polymer ?
#
loop_
_entity_poly.entity_id
_entity_poly.type
_entity_poly.pdbx_seq_one_letter_code
_entity_poly.pdbx_strand_id
1 'polypeptide(L)'
;MDVPNSKAQSISFNLHGGIFNNQKIGSLNVSVQGIDFKYGKLQKFSAHTKNSQFNFFPVDELKITTPAFKFNPIELSKNQRFIMPKPVRANITLKMSEGSLNKLVSHPTTVDKLESGVAKVTGNFRLIKFFEPKLQLSGGQNLELSLVVTFGDTFALPVKMNGQLVHKNQNVQIENMQMATGNNKLPKQLSKIIQDQLNKLFDLNQAGGNKDFSIKATSMRIVGKIVVVQGYASLSKLQFGKKK
;
A
#
# COMPACT_ATOMS: atom_id res chain seq x y z
N MET A 1 13.45 23.58 -26.73
CA MET A 1 12.02 23.89 -26.51
C MET A 1 11.98 24.99 -25.46
N ASP A 2 11.43 26.16 -25.77
CA ASP A 2 11.41 27.33 -24.88
C ASP A 2 10.27 27.19 -23.83
N VAL A 3 10.41 26.17 -22.98
CA VAL A 3 9.43 25.81 -21.94
C VAL A 3 9.11 26.97 -20.97
N PRO A 4 10.04 27.86 -20.57
CA PRO A 4 9.79 28.88 -19.54
C PRO A 4 8.67 29.88 -19.85
N ASN A 5 8.25 30.05 -21.10
CA ASN A 5 7.17 30.99 -21.48
C ASN A 5 5.90 30.32 -22.03
N SER A 6 5.79 29.00 -21.87
CA SER A 6 4.70 28.22 -22.47
C SER A 6 3.56 27.94 -21.49
N LYS A 7 2.39 27.61 -22.06
CA LYS A 7 1.24 27.04 -21.34
C LYS A 7 0.80 25.77 -22.04
N ALA A 8 0.31 24.80 -21.28
CA ALA A 8 -0.27 23.59 -21.82
C ALA A 8 -1.65 23.36 -21.19
N GLN A 9 -2.67 23.20 -22.03
CA GLN A 9 -4.03 22.90 -21.56
C GLN A 9 -4.08 21.51 -20.92
N SER A 10 -3.46 20.52 -21.54
CA SER A 10 -3.33 19.18 -20.98
C SER A 10 -2.08 18.46 -21.47
N ILE A 11 -1.48 17.67 -20.59
CA ILE A 11 -0.44 16.68 -20.91
C ILE A 11 -0.87 15.36 -20.30
N SER A 12 -0.86 14.30 -21.10
CA SER A 12 -1.18 12.95 -20.65
C SER A 12 -0.07 11.97 -21.03
N PHE A 13 0.20 11.03 -20.13
CA PHE A 13 1.12 9.93 -20.32
C PHE A 13 0.42 8.63 -19.91
N ASN A 14 0.48 7.62 -20.78
CA ASN A 14 -0.07 6.31 -20.52
C ASN A 14 1.03 5.25 -20.64
N LEU A 15 1.07 4.34 -19.70
CA LEU A 15 1.99 3.20 -19.65
C LEU A 15 1.17 1.92 -19.54
N HIS A 16 1.45 0.95 -20.41
CA HIS A 16 0.87 -0.38 -20.40
C HIS A 16 1.97 -1.39 -20.09
N GLY A 17 2.02 -1.85 -18.85
CA GLY A 17 3.10 -2.70 -18.36
C GLY A 17 4.38 -1.92 -18.10
N GLY A 18 4.96 -2.11 -16.92
CA GLY A 18 6.26 -1.55 -16.57
C GLY A 18 6.88 -2.30 -15.41
N ILE A 19 8.17 -2.59 -15.51
CA ILE A 19 8.97 -3.13 -14.42
C ILE A 19 10.05 -2.10 -14.11
N PHE A 20 10.03 -1.62 -12.87
CA PHE A 20 11.02 -0.72 -12.30
C PHE A 20 11.63 -1.43 -11.09
N ASN A 21 12.82 -1.02 -10.64
CA ASN A 21 13.62 -1.74 -9.63
C ASN A 21 12.80 -2.46 -8.53
N ASN A 22 11.90 -1.74 -7.86
CA ASN A 22 11.06 -2.30 -6.79
C ASN A 22 9.56 -2.13 -7.08
N GLN A 23 9.15 -1.98 -8.35
CA GLN A 23 7.75 -1.69 -8.68
C GLN A 23 7.34 -2.39 -9.96
N LYS A 24 6.17 -3.01 -9.94
CA LYS A 24 5.50 -3.51 -11.14
C LYS A 24 4.26 -2.69 -11.38
N ILE A 25 4.09 -2.16 -12.57
CA ILE A 25 2.94 -1.35 -12.95
C ILE A 25 2.20 -2.08 -14.07
N GLY A 26 0.96 -2.50 -13.82
CA GLY A 26 0.11 -3.09 -14.86
C GLY A 26 -0.33 -2.05 -15.87
N SER A 27 -0.91 -0.94 -15.41
CA SER A 27 -1.14 0.25 -16.22
C SER A 27 -1.02 1.52 -15.39
N LEU A 28 -0.49 2.59 -15.96
CA LEU A 28 -0.42 3.91 -15.32
C LEU A 28 -0.85 4.99 -16.31
N ASN A 29 -1.85 5.77 -15.92
CA ASN A 29 -2.27 6.97 -16.63
C ASN A 29 -1.97 8.19 -15.75
N VAL A 30 -1.16 9.10 -16.26
CA VAL A 30 -0.86 10.40 -15.64
C VAL A 30 -1.47 11.48 -16.52
N SER A 31 -2.22 12.38 -15.92
CA SER A 31 -2.82 13.52 -16.59
C SER A 31 -2.58 14.78 -15.78
N VAL A 32 -2.16 15.82 -16.49
CA VAL A 32 -1.79 17.11 -15.98
C VAL A 32 -2.60 18.14 -16.76
N GLN A 33 -3.29 19.06 -16.09
CA GLN A 33 -4.20 20.02 -16.73
C GLN A 33 -3.90 21.45 -16.27
N GLY A 34 -3.97 22.38 -17.24
CA GLY A 34 -3.80 23.82 -17.02
C GLY A 34 -2.42 24.16 -16.47
N ILE A 35 -1.36 23.73 -17.16
CA ILE A 35 0.02 24.05 -16.79
C ILE A 35 0.37 25.44 -17.30
N ASP A 36 0.86 26.29 -16.40
CA ASP A 36 1.51 27.54 -16.73
C ASP A 36 2.98 27.45 -16.30
N PHE A 37 3.87 27.21 -17.26
CA PHE A 37 5.30 27.01 -16.98
C PHE A 37 5.99 28.30 -16.54
N LYS A 38 5.50 29.46 -17.01
CA LYS A 38 6.03 30.77 -16.64
C LYS A 38 5.76 31.10 -15.18
N TYR A 39 4.53 30.89 -14.73
CA TYR A 39 4.12 31.23 -13.36
C TYR A 39 4.18 30.04 -12.39
N GLY A 40 4.58 28.86 -12.87
CA GLY A 40 4.70 27.66 -12.06
C GLY A 40 3.36 27.25 -11.46
N LYS A 41 2.29 27.20 -12.27
CA LYS A 41 0.95 26.84 -11.80
C LYS A 41 0.46 25.57 -12.50
N LEU A 42 -0.25 24.74 -11.73
CA LEU A 42 -0.97 23.60 -12.24
C LEU A 42 -2.40 23.61 -11.70
N GLN A 43 -3.40 23.43 -12.56
CA GLN A 43 -4.80 23.38 -12.12
C GLN A 43 -5.18 22.00 -11.55
N LYS A 44 -4.67 20.91 -12.14
CA LYS A 44 -4.94 19.56 -11.68
C LYS A 44 -3.83 18.59 -12.05
N PHE A 45 -3.43 17.77 -11.09
CA PHE A 45 -2.67 16.55 -11.33
C PHE A 45 -3.57 15.35 -11.03
N SER A 46 -3.49 14.33 -11.88
CA SER A 46 -4.10 13.04 -11.62
C SER A 46 -3.17 11.92 -12.06
N ALA A 47 -3.00 10.91 -11.20
CA ALA A 47 -2.36 9.66 -11.54
C ALA A 47 -3.31 8.52 -11.19
N HIS A 48 -3.42 7.55 -12.08
CA HIS A 48 -4.26 6.38 -11.90
C HIS A 48 -3.49 5.16 -12.35
N THR A 49 -3.25 4.25 -11.41
CA THR A 49 -2.54 3.01 -11.68
C THR A 49 -3.44 1.82 -11.36
N LYS A 50 -3.29 0.74 -12.12
CA LYS A 50 -4.01 -0.52 -11.94
C LYS A 50 -3.09 -1.72 -11.98
N ASN A 51 -3.47 -2.78 -11.27
CA ASN A 51 -2.74 -4.05 -11.20
C ASN A 51 -1.24 -3.83 -10.91
N SER A 52 -0.97 -3.01 -9.90
CA SER A 52 0.37 -2.58 -9.53
C SER A 52 0.88 -3.30 -8.30
N GLN A 53 2.19 -3.32 -8.15
CA GLN A 53 2.88 -3.78 -6.97
C GLN A 53 3.96 -2.75 -6.62
N PHE A 54 3.91 -2.21 -5.42
CA PHE A 54 4.89 -1.27 -4.90
C PHE A 54 5.71 -1.96 -3.82
N ASN A 55 7.00 -2.17 -4.08
CA ASN A 55 7.81 -3.16 -3.38
C ASN A 55 7.17 -4.56 -3.49
N PHE A 56 6.62 -5.08 -2.40
CA PHE A 56 5.84 -6.32 -2.37
C PHE A 56 4.35 -6.08 -2.08
N PHE A 57 3.91 -4.82 -2.02
CA PHE A 57 2.54 -4.44 -1.68
C PHE A 57 1.67 -4.36 -2.95
N PRO A 58 0.74 -5.31 -3.17
CA PRO A 58 -0.11 -5.35 -4.35
C PRO A 58 -1.30 -4.39 -4.23
N VAL A 59 -1.63 -3.74 -5.34
CA VAL A 59 -2.67 -2.71 -5.43
C VAL A 59 -3.45 -2.92 -6.73
N ASP A 60 -4.76 -3.15 -6.62
CA ASP A 60 -5.61 -3.30 -7.80
C ASP A 60 -5.86 -1.96 -8.48
N GLU A 61 -6.07 -0.91 -7.69
CA GLU A 61 -6.28 0.45 -8.18
C GLU A 61 -5.72 1.47 -7.17
N LEU A 62 -4.91 2.41 -7.64
CA LEU A 62 -4.53 3.60 -6.87
C LEU A 62 -4.80 4.83 -7.73
N LYS A 63 -5.64 5.73 -7.20
CA LYS A 63 -5.95 7.03 -7.77
C LYS A 63 -5.40 8.12 -6.87
N ILE A 64 -4.70 9.06 -7.49
CA ILE A 64 -4.12 10.23 -6.87
C ILE A 64 -4.67 11.42 -7.63
N THR A 65 -5.24 12.39 -6.93
CA THR A 65 -5.68 13.65 -7.53
C THR A 65 -5.31 14.81 -6.64
N THR A 66 -4.86 15.92 -7.21
CA THR A 66 -4.60 17.15 -6.45
C THR A 66 -5.57 18.25 -6.85
N PRO A 67 -5.85 19.20 -5.95
CA PRO A 67 -6.34 20.52 -6.36
C PRO A 67 -5.25 21.29 -7.11
N ALA A 68 -5.57 22.52 -7.51
CA ALA A 68 -4.59 23.42 -8.10
C ALA A 68 -3.43 23.70 -7.14
N PHE A 69 -2.21 23.80 -7.67
CA PHE A 69 -1.03 24.10 -6.88
C PHE A 69 0.03 24.89 -7.65
N LYS A 70 1.01 25.41 -6.90
CA LYS A 70 2.20 26.06 -7.45
C LYS A 70 3.41 25.15 -7.38
N PHE A 71 4.29 25.25 -8.37
CA PHE A 71 5.60 24.61 -8.42
C PHE A 71 6.68 25.65 -8.78
N ASN A 72 7.95 25.33 -8.55
CA ASN A 72 9.08 26.16 -8.94
C ASN A 72 9.44 25.91 -10.43
N PRO A 73 9.25 26.89 -11.33
CA PRO A 73 9.60 26.75 -12.75
C PRO A 73 11.08 26.47 -13.00
N ILE A 74 11.96 27.05 -12.19
CA ILE A 74 13.42 26.93 -12.34
C ILE A 74 13.86 25.48 -12.05
N GLU A 75 13.24 24.84 -11.05
CA GLU A 75 13.49 23.44 -10.73
C GLU A 75 13.02 22.50 -11.84
N LEU A 76 11.90 22.83 -12.49
CA LEU A 76 11.42 22.06 -13.63
C LEU A 76 12.37 22.19 -14.82
N SER A 77 12.83 23.40 -15.14
CA SER A 77 13.72 23.65 -16.28
C SER A 77 15.12 23.07 -16.09
N LYS A 78 15.68 23.18 -14.87
CA LYS A 78 17.06 22.73 -14.58
C LYS A 78 17.13 21.25 -14.22
N ASN A 79 16.19 20.77 -13.41
CA ASN A 79 16.28 19.47 -12.76
C ASN A 79 15.17 18.49 -13.18
N GLN A 80 14.27 18.89 -14.09
CA GLN A 80 13.14 18.07 -14.57
C GLN A 80 12.25 17.58 -13.43
N ARG A 81 12.08 18.41 -12.40
CA ARG A 81 11.33 18.11 -11.18
C ARG A 81 10.30 19.20 -10.91
N PHE A 82 9.07 18.80 -10.63
CA PHE A 82 8.11 19.70 -10.03
C PHE A 82 8.39 19.75 -8.54
N ILE A 83 8.92 20.88 -8.05
CA ILE A 83 9.12 21.13 -6.63
C ILE A 83 8.05 22.11 -6.17
N MET A 84 7.22 21.70 -5.21
CA MET A 84 6.18 22.56 -4.66
C MET A 84 6.77 23.45 -3.56
N PRO A 85 6.58 24.78 -3.58
CA PRO A 85 7.06 25.67 -2.52
C PRO A 85 6.46 25.37 -1.15
N LYS A 86 5.24 24.80 -1.15
CA LYS A 86 4.56 24.24 0.02
C LYS A 86 3.97 22.88 -0.36
N PRO A 87 4.00 21.88 0.53
CA PRO A 87 3.42 20.57 0.22
C PRO A 87 1.93 20.68 -0.12
N VAL A 88 1.51 19.93 -1.13
CA VAL A 88 0.14 19.90 -1.64
C VAL A 88 -0.56 18.64 -1.16
N ARG A 89 -1.78 18.77 -0.64
CA ARG A 89 -2.59 17.62 -0.25
C ARG A 89 -3.19 16.96 -1.49
N ALA A 90 -2.77 15.74 -1.78
CA ALA A 90 -3.39 14.88 -2.79
C ALA A 90 -4.46 14.00 -2.16
N ASN A 91 -5.62 13.91 -2.80
CA ASN A 91 -6.65 12.94 -2.45
C ASN A 91 -6.30 11.58 -3.05
N ILE A 92 -6.46 10.54 -2.24
CA ILE A 92 -6.08 9.17 -2.55
C ILE A 92 -7.32 8.28 -2.50
N THR A 93 -7.45 7.40 -3.48
CA THR A 93 -8.32 6.23 -3.41
C THR A 93 -7.50 5.00 -3.74
N LEU A 94 -7.43 4.06 -2.80
CA LEU A 94 -6.73 2.80 -2.92
C LEU A 94 -7.75 1.66 -2.89
N LYS A 95 -7.62 0.68 -3.78
CA LYS A 95 -8.40 -0.55 -3.77
C LYS A 95 -7.50 -1.77 -3.73
N MET A 96 -7.87 -2.71 -2.86
CA MET A 96 -7.22 -4.01 -2.71
C MET A 96 -8.28 -5.09 -2.64
N SER A 97 -8.28 -5.99 -3.62
CA SER A 97 -9.09 -7.18 -3.67
C SER A 97 -8.57 -8.23 -2.69
N GLU A 98 -9.44 -9.15 -2.28
CA GLU A 98 -9.06 -10.37 -1.57
C GLU A 98 -7.91 -11.09 -2.28
N GLY A 99 -7.90 -11.14 -3.62
CA GLY A 99 -6.79 -11.73 -4.38
C GLY A 99 -5.45 -11.00 -4.19
N SER A 100 -5.46 -9.67 -4.18
CA SER A 100 -4.26 -8.87 -3.87
C SER A 100 -3.83 -9.04 -2.42
N LEU A 101 -4.75 -9.04 -1.47
CA LEU A 101 -4.44 -9.29 -0.07
C LEU A 101 -3.85 -10.69 0.16
N ASN A 102 -4.35 -11.70 -0.56
CA ASN A 102 -3.77 -13.04 -0.57
C ASN A 102 -2.32 -13.04 -1.05
N LYS A 103 -2.02 -12.35 -2.17
CA LYS A 103 -0.64 -12.20 -2.66
C LYS A 103 0.26 -11.51 -1.64
N LEU A 104 -0.26 -10.57 -0.86
CA LEU A 104 0.49 -9.89 0.20
C LEU A 104 0.82 -10.84 1.36
N VAL A 105 -0.17 -11.57 1.87
CA VAL A 105 0.05 -12.48 3.01
C VAL A 105 0.84 -13.73 2.63
N SER A 106 0.77 -14.17 1.37
CA SER A 106 1.53 -15.31 0.85
C SER A 106 2.91 -14.96 0.30
N HIS A 107 3.31 -13.69 0.34
CA HIS A 107 4.63 -13.29 -0.14
C HIS A 107 5.72 -13.87 0.79
N PRO A 108 6.84 -14.43 0.29
CA PRO A 108 7.89 -15.00 1.13
C PRO A 108 8.38 -14.04 2.21
N THR A 109 8.69 -12.79 1.85
CA THR A 109 9.08 -11.74 2.81
C THR A 109 8.05 -11.45 3.90
N THR A 110 6.76 -11.65 3.61
CA THR A 110 5.69 -11.54 4.61
C THR A 110 5.77 -12.72 5.58
N VAL A 111 5.86 -13.93 5.06
CA VAL A 111 6.02 -15.16 5.86
C VAL A 111 7.26 -15.06 6.75
N ASP A 112 8.42 -14.69 6.19
CA ASP A 112 9.68 -14.54 6.95
C ASP A 112 9.56 -13.54 8.12
N LYS A 113 8.81 -12.45 7.92
CA LYS A 113 8.58 -11.43 8.96
C LYS A 113 7.64 -11.94 10.05
N LEU A 114 6.62 -12.73 9.68
CA LEU A 114 5.74 -13.39 10.63
C LEU A 114 6.54 -14.38 11.49
N GLU A 115 7.32 -15.26 10.86
CA GLU A 115 8.16 -16.26 11.53
C GLU A 115 9.17 -15.59 12.46
N SER A 116 9.92 -14.61 11.96
CA SER A 116 10.88 -13.84 12.75
C SER A 116 10.24 -13.10 13.92
N GLY A 117 9.03 -12.57 13.71
CA GLY A 117 8.27 -11.87 14.74
C GLY A 117 7.85 -12.80 15.88
N VAL A 118 7.44 -14.02 15.56
CA VAL A 118 7.09 -15.04 16.55
C VAL A 118 8.33 -15.58 17.25
N ALA A 119 9.39 -15.89 16.51
CA ALA A 119 10.65 -16.43 17.03
C ALA A 119 11.27 -15.54 18.12
N LYS A 120 11.23 -14.21 17.92
CA LYS A 120 11.69 -13.22 18.90
C LYS A 120 10.98 -13.30 20.24
N VAL A 121 9.71 -13.66 20.26
CA VAL A 121 8.91 -13.71 21.48
C VAL A 121 8.98 -15.08 22.13
N THR A 122 9.06 -16.14 21.34
CA THR A 122 9.20 -17.51 21.86
C THR A 122 10.65 -17.86 22.21
N GLY A 123 11.61 -16.92 22.09
CA GLY A 123 13.02 -17.16 22.39
C GLY A 123 13.64 -18.29 21.54
N ASN A 124 13.23 -18.41 20.27
CA ASN A 124 13.60 -19.50 19.35
C ASN A 124 13.30 -20.93 19.84
N PHE A 125 12.54 -21.11 20.93
CA PHE A 125 12.31 -22.44 21.53
C PHE A 125 11.54 -23.42 20.63
N ARG A 126 10.90 -22.94 19.56
CA ARG A 126 10.23 -23.75 18.54
C ARG A 126 10.37 -23.04 17.20
N LEU A 127 10.94 -23.72 16.20
CA LEU A 127 10.87 -23.31 14.80
C LEU A 127 9.40 -23.36 14.39
N ILE A 128 8.74 -22.20 14.42
CA ILE A 128 7.37 -22.02 13.95
C ILE A 128 7.47 -21.56 12.50
N LYS A 129 7.06 -22.42 11.57
CA LYS A 129 6.99 -22.09 10.15
C LYS A 129 5.53 -21.89 9.73
N PHE A 130 5.29 -20.97 8.81
CA PHE A 130 3.96 -20.66 8.31
C PHE A 130 3.84 -21.03 6.83
N PHE A 131 2.82 -21.80 6.48
CA PHE A 131 2.54 -22.23 5.13
C PHE A 131 1.14 -21.86 4.67
N GLU A 132 1.02 -21.66 3.36
CA GLU A 132 -0.24 -21.45 2.64
C GLU A 132 -1.18 -20.42 3.29
N PRO A 133 -0.70 -19.21 3.67
CA PRO A 133 -1.57 -18.21 4.26
C PRO A 133 -2.62 -17.76 3.23
N LYS A 134 -3.88 -17.86 3.63
CA LYS A 134 -5.03 -17.47 2.82
C LYS A 134 -5.94 -16.54 3.62
N LEU A 135 -6.12 -15.33 3.11
CA LEU A 135 -7.02 -14.33 3.66
C LEU A 135 -8.36 -14.37 2.91
N GLN A 136 -9.45 -14.32 3.66
CA GLN A 136 -10.81 -14.19 3.15
C GLN A 136 -11.46 -12.97 3.79
N LEU A 137 -12.09 -12.14 2.96
CA LEU A 137 -12.93 -11.05 3.44
C LEU A 137 -14.34 -11.58 3.63
N SER A 138 -14.73 -11.76 4.89
CA SER A 138 -16.11 -12.07 5.24
C SER A 138 -16.89 -10.75 5.32
N GLY A 139 -18.16 -10.77 4.91
CA GLY A 139 -18.97 -9.54 4.80
C GLY A 139 -18.89 -8.63 6.03
N GLY A 140 -19.04 -7.32 5.80
CA GLY A 140 -18.79 -6.30 6.82
C GLY A 140 -17.31 -5.91 6.86
N GLN A 141 -16.74 -5.78 8.07
CA GLN A 141 -15.33 -5.48 8.31
C GLN A 141 -14.52 -6.72 8.70
N ASN A 142 -15.11 -7.91 8.62
CA ASN A 142 -14.51 -9.14 9.14
C ASN A 142 -13.51 -9.73 8.15
N LEU A 143 -12.49 -10.40 8.68
CA LEU A 143 -11.53 -11.19 7.90
C LEU A 143 -11.26 -12.52 8.59
N GLU A 144 -11.05 -13.55 7.79
CA GLU A 144 -10.52 -14.85 8.22
C GLU A 144 -9.16 -15.07 7.53
N LEU A 145 -8.11 -15.31 8.30
CA LEU A 145 -6.82 -15.76 7.82
C LEU A 145 -6.64 -17.23 8.21
N SER A 146 -6.54 -18.10 7.22
CA SER A 146 -6.20 -19.51 7.38
C SER A 146 -4.73 -19.72 7.04
N LEU A 147 -4.03 -20.53 7.83
CA LEU A 147 -2.64 -20.91 7.56
C LEU A 147 -2.28 -22.22 8.25
N VAL A 148 -1.26 -22.91 7.75
CA VAL A 148 -0.70 -24.09 8.39
C VAL A 148 0.52 -23.68 9.20
N VAL A 149 0.54 -24.05 10.48
CA VAL A 149 1.66 -23.82 11.38
C VAL A 149 2.39 -25.13 11.59
N THR A 150 3.71 -25.17 11.39
CA THR A 150 4.50 -26.32 11.85
C THR A 150 5.28 -25.99 13.11
N PHE A 151 5.40 -26.97 14.01
CA PHE A 151 6.26 -26.90 15.17
C PHE A 151 7.42 -27.88 14.95
N GLY A 152 8.60 -27.35 14.60
CA GLY A 152 9.67 -28.18 14.04
C GLY A 152 9.30 -28.73 12.66
N ASP A 153 9.90 -29.86 12.28
CA ASP A 153 9.67 -30.49 10.96
C ASP A 153 8.63 -31.65 10.99
N THR A 154 8.02 -31.93 12.15
CA THR A 154 7.22 -33.15 12.34
C THR A 154 5.73 -32.94 12.60
N PHE A 155 5.29 -31.76 13.05
CA PHE A 155 3.88 -31.53 13.39
C PHE A 155 3.31 -30.31 12.68
N ALA A 156 2.34 -30.53 11.79
CA ALA A 156 1.62 -29.49 11.05
C ALA A 156 0.20 -29.33 11.59
N LEU A 157 -0.19 -28.09 11.87
CA LEU A 157 -1.46 -27.75 12.50
C LEU A 157 -2.18 -26.67 11.69
N PRO A 158 -3.39 -26.93 11.18
CA PRO A 158 -4.19 -25.89 10.56
C PRO A 158 -4.66 -24.90 11.64
N VAL A 159 -4.48 -23.62 11.35
CA VAL A 159 -4.84 -22.51 12.21
C VAL A 159 -5.75 -21.57 11.43
N LYS A 160 -6.82 -21.14 12.10
CA LYS A 160 -7.71 -20.08 11.65
C LYS A 160 -7.60 -18.88 12.57
N MET A 161 -7.58 -17.70 11.97
CA MET A 161 -7.53 -16.42 12.66
C MET A 161 -8.67 -15.54 12.17
N ASN A 162 -9.55 -15.15 13.08
CA ASN A 162 -10.65 -14.25 12.77
C ASN A 162 -10.37 -12.87 13.35
N GLY A 163 -10.53 -11.81 12.56
CA GLY A 163 -10.30 -10.44 12.99
C GLY A 163 -11.17 -9.45 12.23
N GLN A 164 -10.95 -8.17 12.49
CA GLN A 164 -11.68 -7.06 11.86
C GLN A 164 -10.71 -6.06 11.25
N LEU A 165 -10.90 -5.72 9.98
CA LEU A 165 -10.26 -4.56 9.37
C LEU A 165 -10.94 -3.30 9.89
N VAL A 166 -10.16 -2.41 10.49
CA VAL A 166 -10.63 -1.13 11.02
C VAL A 166 -9.78 0.00 10.48
N HIS A 167 -10.37 1.20 10.45
CA HIS A 167 -9.63 2.44 10.25
C HIS A 167 -9.34 3.07 11.61
N LYS A 168 -8.06 3.26 11.93
CA LYS A 168 -7.62 3.83 13.21
C LYS A 168 -6.32 4.58 13.02
N ASN A 169 -6.18 5.74 13.67
CA ASN A 169 -4.97 6.55 13.64
C ASN A 169 -4.44 6.82 12.22
N GLN A 170 -5.34 7.11 11.27
CA GLN A 170 -5.01 7.38 9.86
C GLN A 170 -4.41 6.19 9.11
N ASN A 171 -4.57 4.95 9.61
CA ASN A 171 -4.12 3.73 8.94
C ASN A 171 -5.24 2.67 8.89
N VAL A 172 -5.04 1.63 8.08
CA VAL A 172 -5.86 0.42 8.09
C VAL A 172 -5.16 -0.63 8.96
N GLN A 173 -5.90 -1.21 9.89
CA GLN A 173 -5.37 -2.16 10.86
C GLN A 173 -6.33 -3.34 11.02
N ILE A 174 -5.78 -4.46 11.44
CA ILE A 174 -6.53 -5.61 11.94
C ILE A 174 -6.62 -5.48 13.46
N GLU A 175 -7.84 -5.59 13.99
CA GLU A 175 -8.13 -5.65 15.41
C GLU A 175 -8.89 -6.92 15.77
N ASN A 176 -8.94 -7.20 17.07
CA ASN A 176 -9.69 -8.30 17.68
C ASN A 176 -9.34 -9.68 17.10
N MET A 177 -8.08 -9.89 16.70
CA MET A 177 -7.66 -11.16 16.11
C MET A 177 -7.74 -12.29 17.15
N GLN A 178 -8.49 -13.34 16.82
CA GLN A 178 -8.62 -14.56 17.61
C GLN A 178 -8.14 -15.74 16.80
N MET A 179 -7.22 -16.52 17.38
CA MET A 179 -6.60 -17.67 16.74
C MET A 179 -7.16 -18.97 17.32
N ALA A 180 -7.47 -19.93 16.46
CA ALA A 180 -7.99 -21.23 16.84
C ALA A 180 -7.42 -22.35 15.94
N THR A 181 -7.38 -23.56 16.48
CA THR A 181 -7.03 -24.79 15.78
C THR A 181 -8.05 -25.88 16.12
N GLY A 182 -8.79 -26.35 15.12
CA GLY A 182 -9.99 -27.15 15.36
C GLY A 182 -10.95 -26.41 16.32
N ASN A 183 -11.29 -27.07 17.43
CA ASN A 183 -12.17 -26.50 18.47
C ASN A 183 -11.39 -25.76 19.59
N ASN A 184 -10.06 -25.73 19.53
CA ASN A 184 -9.22 -25.16 20.59
C ASN A 184 -8.81 -23.72 20.27
N LYS A 185 -9.07 -22.80 21.20
CA LYS A 185 -8.54 -21.43 21.12
C LYS A 185 -7.07 -21.42 21.49
N LEU A 186 -6.26 -20.72 20.70
CA LEU A 186 -4.84 -20.56 20.95
C LEU A 186 -4.56 -19.33 21.84
N PRO A 187 -3.37 -19.24 22.47
CA PRO A 187 -3.06 -18.17 23.40
C PRO A 187 -3.24 -16.77 22.81
N LYS A 188 -3.86 -15.87 23.58
CA LYS A 188 -4.10 -14.47 23.15
C LYS A 188 -2.82 -13.73 22.81
N GLN A 189 -1.72 -14.01 23.52
CA GLN A 189 -0.42 -13.38 23.26
C GLN A 189 0.09 -13.70 21.84
N LEU A 190 -0.04 -14.96 21.40
CA LEU A 190 0.35 -15.37 20.04
C LEU A 190 -0.52 -14.68 18.98
N SER A 191 -1.84 -14.65 19.21
CA SER A 191 -2.78 -13.94 18.33
C SER A 191 -2.40 -12.47 18.17
N LYS A 192 -2.04 -11.80 19.27
CA LYS A 192 -1.62 -10.40 19.27
C LYS A 192 -0.31 -10.17 18.51
N ILE A 193 0.68 -11.05 18.67
CA ILE A 193 1.97 -10.94 17.97
C ILE A 193 1.76 -11.04 16.46
N ILE A 194 0.97 -12.02 16.02
CA ILE A 194 0.67 -12.22 14.59
C ILE A 194 -0.13 -11.02 14.06
N GLN A 195 -1.13 -10.55 14.81
CA GLN A 195 -1.86 -9.32 14.48
C GLN A 195 -0.91 -8.12 14.31
N ASP A 196 0.02 -7.91 15.23
CA ASP A 196 0.95 -6.78 15.19
C ASP A 196 1.92 -6.88 14.00
N GLN A 197 2.36 -8.08 13.63
CA GLN A 197 3.20 -8.29 12.45
C GLN A 197 2.41 -8.09 11.15
N LEU A 198 1.17 -8.60 11.06
CA LEU A 198 0.28 -8.33 9.93
C LEU A 198 0.03 -6.82 9.79
N ASN A 199 -0.25 -6.11 10.89
CA ASN A 199 -0.48 -4.67 10.87
C ASN A 199 0.71 -3.86 10.33
N LYS A 200 1.94 -4.31 10.54
CA LYS A 200 3.13 -3.69 9.91
C LYS A 200 3.17 -3.89 8.40
N LEU A 201 2.56 -4.96 7.90
CA LEU A 201 2.50 -5.30 6.47
C LEU A 201 1.36 -4.57 5.76
N PHE A 202 0.25 -4.31 6.47
CA PHE A 202 -0.86 -3.46 6.00
C PHE A 202 -0.56 -1.95 6.07
N ASP A 203 0.71 -1.56 6.26
CA ASP A 203 1.12 -0.17 6.24
C ASP A 203 0.97 0.44 4.84
N LEU A 204 -0.01 1.32 4.67
CA LEU A 204 -0.31 2.01 3.42
C LEU A 204 0.84 2.87 2.90
N ASN A 205 1.82 3.23 3.75
CA ASN A 205 3.04 3.89 3.30
C ASN A 205 3.86 3.03 2.34
N GLN A 206 3.73 1.69 2.42
CA GLN A 206 4.37 0.78 1.49
C GLN A 206 3.80 0.90 0.07
N ALA A 207 2.50 1.23 -0.06
CA ALA A 207 1.87 1.51 -1.35
C ALA A 207 2.40 2.80 -2.01
N GLY A 208 3.13 3.64 -1.27
CA GLY A 208 3.81 4.83 -1.79
C GLY A 208 5.14 4.57 -2.49
N GLY A 209 5.72 3.37 -2.32
CA GLY A 209 6.99 2.98 -2.93
C GLY A 209 8.23 3.78 -2.47
N ASN A 210 8.06 4.84 -1.68
CA ASN A 210 9.13 5.69 -1.13
C ASN A 210 8.65 6.35 0.18
N LYS A 211 9.59 6.61 1.10
CA LYS A 211 9.34 7.30 2.39
C LYS A 211 8.73 8.69 2.24
N ASP A 212 8.95 9.32 1.09
CA ASP A 212 8.43 10.66 0.78
C ASP A 212 6.93 10.67 0.41
N PHE A 213 6.32 9.50 0.18
CA PHE A 213 4.90 9.36 -0.13
C PHE A 213 4.20 8.53 0.94
N SER A 214 3.66 9.22 1.94
CA SER A 214 2.89 8.61 3.02
C SER A 214 1.40 8.80 2.79
N ILE A 215 0.65 7.70 2.66
CA ILE A 215 -0.81 7.71 2.55
C ILE A 215 -1.39 7.68 3.96
N LYS A 216 -2.25 8.65 4.24
CA LYS A 216 -3.04 8.76 5.47
C LYS A 216 -4.49 8.45 5.16
N ALA A 217 -4.99 7.33 5.66
CA ALA A 217 -6.38 6.92 5.50
C ALA A 217 -7.31 7.88 6.25
N THR A 218 -8.39 8.30 5.60
CA THR A 218 -9.51 9.04 6.20
C THR A 218 -10.74 8.17 6.38
N SER A 219 -10.88 7.12 5.59
CA SER A 219 -11.95 6.13 5.71
C SER A 219 -11.53 4.81 5.07
N MET A 220 -12.16 3.73 5.53
CA MET A 220 -12.04 2.40 4.94
C MET A 220 -13.42 1.77 4.90
N ARG A 221 -13.71 1.07 3.81
CA ARG A 221 -14.91 0.23 3.67
C ARG A 221 -14.59 -1.01 2.85
N ILE A 222 -15.37 -2.06 3.05
CA ILE A 222 -15.31 -3.27 2.24
C ILE A 222 -16.53 -3.29 1.31
N VAL A 223 -16.31 -3.54 0.03
CA VAL A 223 -17.35 -3.64 -1.01
C VAL A 223 -17.18 -4.97 -1.71
N GLY A 224 -18.05 -5.93 -1.40
CA GLY A 224 -17.86 -7.31 -1.83
C GLY A 224 -16.53 -7.85 -1.31
N LYS A 225 -15.63 -8.26 -2.21
CA LYS A 225 -14.29 -8.77 -1.90
C LYS A 225 -13.18 -7.73 -2.07
N ILE A 226 -13.49 -6.44 -1.93
CA ILE A 226 -12.55 -5.34 -2.16
C ILE A 226 -12.54 -4.40 -0.97
N VAL A 227 -11.36 -4.20 -0.39
CA VAL A 227 -11.08 -3.12 0.56
C VAL A 227 -10.86 -1.83 -0.22
N VAL A 228 -11.65 -0.81 0.09
CA VAL A 228 -11.55 0.54 -0.48
C VAL A 228 -11.12 1.48 0.63
N VAL A 229 -9.96 2.11 0.44
CA VAL A 229 -9.42 3.11 1.36
C VAL A 229 -9.45 4.47 0.68
N GLN A 230 -10.03 5.45 1.34
CA GLN A 230 -9.88 6.86 0.95
C GLN A 230 -8.91 7.52 1.91
N GLY A 231 -8.16 8.49 1.40
CA GLY A 231 -7.16 9.15 2.21
C GLY A 231 -6.54 10.34 1.52
N TYR A 232 -5.40 10.75 2.04
CA TYR A 232 -4.59 11.79 1.44
C TYR A 232 -3.10 11.51 1.57
N ALA A 233 -2.32 12.11 0.69
CA ALA A 233 -0.86 12.14 0.77
C ALA A 233 -0.38 13.58 0.63
N SER A 234 0.78 13.89 1.22
CA SER A 234 1.44 15.19 1.07
C SER A 234 2.44 15.11 -0.08
N LEU A 235 2.28 15.96 -1.09
CA LEU A 235 3.16 16.02 -2.26
C LEU A 235 4.03 17.27 -2.18
N SER A 236 5.33 17.07 -1.95
CA SER A 236 6.34 18.14 -2.04
C SER A 236 7.10 18.13 -3.37
N LYS A 237 7.07 17.00 -4.07
CA LYS A 237 7.82 16.78 -5.30
C LYS A 237 7.13 15.78 -6.23
N LEU A 238 7.17 16.06 -7.53
CA LEU A 238 6.94 15.08 -8.59
C LEU A 238 8.19 14.99 -9.48
N GLN A 239 8.64 13.77 -9.74
CA GLN A 239 9.80 13.50 -10.57
C GLN A 239 9.48 12.35 -11.52
N PHE A 240 9.89 12.50 -12.77
CA PHE A 240 9.86 11.45 -13.78
C PHE A 240 11.32 11.08 -14.10
N GLY A 241 11.69 9.79 -14.00
CA GLY A 241 13.05 9.32 -14.31
C GLY A 241 14.03 9.21 -13.12
N LYS A 242 15.27 8.77 -13.38
CA LYS A 242 16.24 8.32 -12.36
C LYS A 242 16.54 9.39 -11.30
N LYS A 243 16.57 8.96 -10.04
CA LYS A 243 17.43 9.58 -9.01
C LYS A 243 18.87 9.37 -9.48
N LYS A 244 19.47 10.37 -10.13
CA LYS A 244 20.90 10.57 -10.00
C LYS A 244 21.15 11.16 -8.63
#